data_AF-A0A7S0M226-F1
#
_entry.id   AF-A0A7S0M226-F1
#
_cell.length_a   1.000
_cell.length_b   1.000
_cell.length_c   1.000
_cell.angle_alpha   90.00
_cell.angle_beta   90.00
_cell.angle_gamma   90.00
#
_symmetry.space_group_name_H-M   'P 1'
#
loop_
_entity.id
_entity.type
_entity.pdbx_description
1 polymer ?
#
loop_
_entity_poly.entity_id
_entity_poly.type
_entity_poly.pdbx_seq_one_letter_code
_entity_poly.pdbx_strand_id
1 'polypeptide(L)'
;FEYTYGLCSRTMVDDFLDDGTQVLEISPEKISRETFEKFGPGLLCRFEVFDDFLDAGVLSYTDGPCGRFVGHHSMVVLGVRNEGESPIFLLQNCWRDKQFVEVSEEYISCMECTVFFVGTQQTFERDRLP
;
A
#
# COMPACT_ATOMS: atom_id res chain seq x y z
N PHE A 1 23.15 -1.25 -12.09
CA PHE A 1 21.79 -0.77 -12.37
C PHE A 1 21.67 0.61 -11.77
N GLU A 2 21.83 1.65 -12.59
CA GLU A 2 21.60 3.03 -12.18
C GLU A 2 20.10 3.25 -12.04
N TYR A 3 19.64 3.53 -10.82
CA TYR A 3 18.26 3.93 -10.57
C TYR A 3 18.13 5.41 -10.90
N THR A 4 17.49 5.71 -12.03
CA THR A 4 16.95 7.04 -12.30
C THR A 4 15.86 7.35 -11.27
N TYR A 5 16.19 8.20 -10.31
CA TYR A 5 15.24 8.89 -9.43
C TYR A 5 14.22 9.62 -10.29
N GLY A 6 13.00 9.07 -10.42
CA GLY A 6 11.91 9.76 -11.12
C GLY A 6 10.85 8.86 -11.75
N LEU A 7 11.11 7.56 -11.92
CA LEU A 7 10.09 6.62 -12.39
C LEU A 7 9.28 6.10 -11.19
N CYS A 8 8.17 6.79 -10.92
CA CYS A 8 7.18 6.36 -9.93
C CYS A 8 6.73 4.93 -10.25
N SER A 9 6.50 4.09 -9.25
CA SER A 9 5.95 2.73 -9.43
C SER A 9 4.62 2.73 -10.21
N ARG A 10 3.94 3.88 -10.31
CA ARG A 10 2.83 4.14 -11.23
C ARG A 10 3.16 3.84 -12.70
N THR A 11 4.33 4.26 -13.19
CA THR A 11 4.76 4.05 -14.58
C THR A 11 4.87 2.56 -14.91
N MET A 12 5.38 1.76 -13.97
CA MET A 12 5.38 0.30 -14.11
C MET A 12 3.95 -0.25 -14.18
N VAL A 13 3.03 0.24 -13.35
CA VAL A 13 1.61 -0.18 -13.44
C VAL A 13 1.04 0.13 -14.81
N ASP A 14 1.31 1.30 -15.37
CA ASP A 14 0.83 1.65 -16.71
C ASP A 14 1.44 0.75 -17.80
N ASP A 15 2.70 0.34 -17.66
CA ASP A 15 3.37 -0.57 -18.61
C ASP A 15 2.88 -2.03 -18.50
N PHE A 16 2.40 -2.45 -17.33
CA PHE A 16 1.96 -3.83 -17.08
C PHE A 16 0.49 -4.09 -17.41
N LEU A 17 -0.34 -3.04 -17.45
CA LEU A 17 -1.77 -3.19 -17.66
C LEU A 17 -2.13 -3.13 -19.14
N ASP A 18 -3.17 -3.88 -19.52
CA ASP A 18 -3.70 -3.84 -20.88
C ASP A 18 -4.21 -2.42 -21.23
N ASP A 19 -4.06 -2.04 -22.50
CA ASP A 19 -4.53 -0.76 -23.03
C ASP A 19 -6.01 -0.51 -22.64
N GLY A 20 -6.27 0.64 -22.02
CA GLY A 20 -7.62 1.04 -21.59
C GLY A 20 -8.01 0.55 -20.19
N THR A 21 -7.14 -0.17 -19.48
CA THR A 21 -7.36 -0.48 -18.07
C THR A 21 -7.42 0.80 -17.23
N GLN A 22 -8.53 1.01 -16.53
CA GLN A 22 -8.67 2.15 -15.63
C GLN A 22 -7.83 1.93 -14.37
N VAL A 23 -7.06 2.93 -13.97
CA VAL A 23 -6.39 2.97 -12.66
C VAL A 23 -7.01 4.08 -11.83
N LEU A 24 -7.36 3.75 -10.59
CA LEU A 24 -7.98 4.65 -9.65
C LEU A 24 -6.94 5.09 -8.63
N GLU A 25 -6.75 6.39 -8.51
CA GLU A 25 -5.98 7.00 -7.43
C GLU A 25 -6.92 7.28 -6.26
N ILE A 26 -6.67 6.64 -5.12
CA ILE A 26 -7.49 6.77 -3.92
C ILE A 26 -6.58 7.17 -2.76
N SER A 27 -6.88 8.33 -2.17
CA SER A 27 -6.21 8.77 -0.95
C SER A 27 -6.48 7.77 0.19
N PRO A 28 -5.48 7.44 1.03
CA PRO A 28 -5.62 6.45 2.10
C PRO A 28 -6.86 6.61 2.99
N GLU A 29 -7.22 7.84 3.34
CA GLU A 29 -8.38 8.18 4.18
C GLU A 29 -9.75 7.84 3.57
N LYS A 30 -9.79 7.55 2.26
CA LYS A 30 -11.00 7.16 1.54
C LYS A 30 -11.09 5.66 1.30
N ILE A 31 -10.06 4.91 1.67
CA ILE A 31 -10.02 3.47 1.46
C ILE A 31 -10.86 2.79 2.53
N SER A 32 -11.79 1.95 2.10
CA SER A 32 -12.64 1.15 2.98
C SER A 32 -12.54 -0.33 2.63
N ARG A 33 -13.18 -1.19 3.43
CA ARG A 33 -13.30 -2.62 3.09
C ARG A 33 -13.93 -2.83 1.71
N GLU A 34 -14.93 -2.04 1.35
CA GLU A 34 -15.61 -2.13 0.05
C GLU A 34 -14.67 -1.83 -1.12
N THR A 35 -13.67 -0.97 -0.92
CA THR A 35 -12.62 -0.71 -1.91
C THR A 35 -11.88 -1.99 -2.27
N PHE A 36 -11.48 -2.79 -1.27
CA PHE A 36 -10.78 -4.06 -1.49
C PHE A 36 -11.70 -5.16 -2.03
N GLU A 37 -12.97 -5.20 -1.60
CA GLU A 37 -13.96 -6.14 -2.16
C GLU A 37 -14.19 -5.90 -3.65
N LYS A 38 -14.13 -4.64 -4.09
CA LYS A 38 -14.36 -4.26 -5.48
C LYS A 38 -13.10 -4.37 -6.34
N PHE A 39 -11.97 -3.86 -5.86
CA PHE A 39 -10.78 -3.66 -6.69
C PHE A 39 -9.60 -4.55 -6.29
N GLY A 40 -9.72 -5.35 -5.23
CA GLY A 40 -8.64 -6.18 -4.73
C GLY A 40 -7.51 -5.34 -4.09
N PRO A 41 -6.25 -5.84 -4.13
CA PRO A 41 -5.13 -5.14 -3.53
C PRO A 41 -4.77 -3.85 -4.26
N GLY A 42 -4.26 -2.86 -3.52
CA GLY A 42 -3.79 -1.58 -4.06
C GLY A 42 -2.27 -1.47 -4.05
N LEU A 43 -1.69 -0.74 -5.00
CA LEU A 43 -0.28 -0.37 -4.98
C LEU A 43 -0.09 0.93 -4.17
N LEU A 44 0.58 0.84 -3.03
CA LEU A 44 1.04 1.99 -2.26
C LEU A 44 2.36 2.51 -2.82
N CYS A 45 2.35 3.74 -3.32
CA CYS A 45 3.51 4.43 -3.85
C CYS A 45 4.00 5.51 -2.89
N ARG A 46 5.31 5.81 -2.95
CA ARG A 46 5.95 6.87 -2.17
C ARG A 46 5.70 6.77 -0.66
N PHE A 47 5.60 5.56 -0.13
CA PHE A 47 5.56 5.38 1.32
C PHE A 47 6.86 5.88 1.93
N GLU A 48 6.77 6.83 2.84
CA GLU A 48 7.93 7.42 3.50
C GLU A 48 8.43 6.47 4.58
N VAL A 49 9.66 5.98 4.42
CA VAL A 49 10.31 5.13 5.38
C VAL A 49 11.11 6.02 6.33
N PHE A 50 10.85 5.84 7.62
CA PHE A 50 11.61 6.43 8.72
C PHE A 50 12.48 5.34 9.38
N ASP A 51 13.52 5.71 10.10
CA ASP A 51 14.47 4.74 10.68
C ASP A 51 13.84 3.81 11.75
N ASP A 52 12.83 4.28 12.48
CA ASP A 52 11.97 3.49 13.37
C ASP A 52 11.16 2.41 12.62
N PHE A 53 10.84 2.62 11.34
CA PHE A 53 10.20 1.64 10.49
C PHE A 53 11.12 0.46 10.12
N LEU A 54 12.45 0.63 10.23
CA LEU A 54 13.44 -0.38 9.87
C LEU A 54 13.57 -1.51 10.91
N ASP A 55 13.06 -1.33 12.13
CA ASP A 55 13.11 -2.36 13.17
C ASP A 55 12.20 -3.54 12.81
N ALA A 56 12.80 -4.66 12.39
CA ALA A 56 12.09 -5.88 12.02
C ALA A 56 11.25 -6.51 13.16
N GLY A 57 11.53 -6.16 14.43
CA GLY A 57 10.73 -6.60 15.58
C GLY A 57 9.37 -5.93 15.69
N VAL A 58 9.17 -4.79 15.01
CA VAL A 58 7.92 -4.02 15.03
C VAL A 58 7.13 -4.28 13.76
N LEU A 59 5.90 -4.77 13.92
CA LEU A 59 5.00 -5.14 12.80
C LEU A 59 3.70 -4.33 12.77
N SER A 60 3.50 -3.40 13.71
CA SER A 60 2.31 -2.56 13.78
C SER A 60 2.72 -1.14 14.17
N TYR A 61 2.27 -0.16 13.39
CA TYR A 61 2.57 1.26 13.57
C TYR A 61 1.24 2.04 13.64
N THR A 62 0.81 2.37 14.85
CA THR A 62 -0.50 3.00 15.09
C THR A 62 -0.42 4.49 15.34
N ASP A 63 0.71 4.99 15.82
CA ASP A 63 0.98 6.40 16.10
C ASP A 63 1.88 6.96 15.00
N GLY A 64 1.82 8.26 14.70
CA GLY A 64 2.65 8.89 13.66
C GLY A 64 4.16 8.58 13.74
N PRO A 65 4.89 8.63 12.61
CA PRO A 65 6.31 8.31 12.56
C PRO A 65 7.13 9.20 13.50
N CYS A 66 8.05 8.60 14.26
CA CYS A 66 8.86 9.29 15.26
C CYS A 66 10.35 9.37 14.89
N GLY A 67 10.74 8.69 13.81
CA GLY A 67 12.10 8.57 13.33
C GLY A 67 12.58 9.68 12.40
N ARG A 68 13.78 9.49 11.85
CA ARG A 68 14.32 10.30 10.75
C ARG A 68 13.92 9.67 9.42
N PHE A 69 13.46 10.49 8.47
CA PHE A 69 13.24 10.05 7.10
C PHE A 69 14.51 9.42 6.50
N VAL A 70 14.37 8.23 5.92
CA VAL A 70 15.46 7.47 5.28
C VAL A 70 15.25 7.26 3.78
N GLY A 71 14.03 7.32 3.29
CA GLY A 71 13.75 7.16 1.86
C GLY A 71 12.29 6.86 1.54
N HIS A 72 12.02 6.60 0.27
CA HIS A 72 10.70 6.16 -0.18
C HIS A 72 10.71 4.67 -0.50
N HIS A 73 9.58 4.01 -0.29
CA HIS A 73 9.35 2.62 -0.65
C HIS A 73 7.97 2.45 -1.29
N SER A 74 7.80 1.39 -2.06
CA SER A 74 6.50 1.00 -2.63
C SER A 74 6.12 -0.38 -2.11
N MET A 75 4.86 -0.53 -1.73
CA MET A 75 4.31 -1.73 -1.10
C MET A 75 2.93 -2.04 -1.68
N VAL A 76 2.37 -3.19 -1.32
CA VAL A 76 0.99 -3.54 -1.69
C VAL A 76 0.10 -3.41 -0.46
N VAL A 77 -1.01 -2.68 -0.56
CA VAL A 77 -2.07 -2.68 0.46
C VAL A 77 -2.98 -3.87 0.19
N LEU A 78 -3.02 -4.82 1.12
CA LEU A 78 -3.76 -6.06 0.97
C LEU A 78 -5.19 -5.99 1.54
N GLY A 79 -5.41 -5.11 2.50
CA GLY A 79 -6.71 -4.99 3.13
C GLY A 79 -6.72 -3.95 4.25
N VAL A 80 -7.90 -3.81 4.84
CA VAL A 80 -8.16 -2.93 5.97
C VAL A 80 -9.04 -3.64 6.99
N ARG A 81 -8.74 -3.40 8.27
CA ARG A 81 -9.62 -3.73 9.40
C ARG A 81 -9.94 -2.45 10.15
N ASN A 82 -11.15 -2.36 10.67
CA ASN A 82 -11.55 -1.24 11.53
C ASN A 82 -11.30 -1.66 12.98
N GLU A 83 -10.44 -0.93 13.70
CA GLU A 83 -10.27 -1.07 15.15
C GLU A 83 -10.68 0.25 15.81
N GLY A 84 -11.88 0.27 16.40
CA GLY A 84 -12.45 1.51 16.92
C GLY A 84 -12.81 2.49 15.80
N GLU A 85 -12.30 3.72 15.88
CA GLU A 85 -12.63 4.81 14.94
C GLU A 85 -11.65 4.91 13.76
N SER A 86 -10.46 4.30 13.85
CA SER A 86 -9.41 4.44 12.82
C SER A 86 -9.18 3.13 12.05
N PRO A 87 -9.08 3.16 10.71
CA PRO A 87 -8.70 2.01 9.92
C PRO A 87 -7.23 1.63 10.14
N ILE A 88 -6.97 0.32 10.21
CA ILE A 88 -5.63 -0.27 10.17
C ILE A 88 -5.47 -1.01 8.85
N PHE A 89 -4.46 -0.61 8.08
CA PHE A 89 -4.12 -1.18 6.79
C PHE A 89 -3.07 -2.27 6.94
N LEU A 90 -3.27 -3.38 6.24
CA LEU A 90 -2.26 -4.44 6.10
C LEU A 90 -1.45 -4.20 4.83
N LEU A 91 -0.15 -4.00 4.98
CA LEU A 91 0.79 -3.83 3.88
C LEU A 91 1.64 -5.08 3.68
N GLN A 92 1.84 -5.46 2.42
CA GLN A 92 2.84 -6.43 2.01
C GLN A 92 4.11 -5.70 1.58
N ASN A 93 5.20 -6.04 2.25
CA ASN A 93 6.53 -5.53 2.02
C ASN A 93 7.45 -6.64 1.47
N CYS A 94 8.53 -6.25 0.80
CA CYS A 94 9.50 -7.14 0.16
C CYS A 94 10.81 -7.27 0.96
N TRP A 95 10.78 -7.01 2.28
CA TRP A 95 11.92 -7.20 3.16
C TRP A 95 11.85 -8.58 3.81
N ARG A 96 12.99 -9.27 3.86
CA ARG A 96 13.09 -10.68 4.30
C ARG A 96 12.50 -10.90 5.69
N ASP A 97 12.68 -9.94 6.57
CA ASP A 97 12.37 -9.96 8.00
C ASP A 97 11.15 -9.11 8.36
N LYS A 98 10.50 -8.48 7.38
CA LYS A 98 9.29 -7.65 7.56
C LYS A 98 8.42 -7.75 6.32
N GLN A 99 7.78 -8.90 6.11
CA GLN A 99 6.97 -9.16 4.91
C GLN A 99 5.55 -8.59 5.03
N PHE A 100 5.01 -8.52 6.24
CA PHE A 100 3.70 -7.96 6.52
C PHE A 100 3.81 -6.95 7.65
N VAL A 101 3.16 -5.81 7.48
CA VAL A 101 3.17 -4.73 8.46
C VAL A 101 1.80 -4.07 8.49
N GLU A 102 1.32 -3.79 9.69
CA GLU A 102 0.11 -3.01 9.92
C GLU A 102 0.47 -1.55 10.14
N VAL A 103 -0.30 -0.65 9.54
CA VAL A 103 -0.17 0.79 9.75
C VAL A 103 -1.55 1.40 9.93
N SER A 104 -1.70 2.34 10.86
CA SER A 104 -2.95 3.09 10.99
C SER A 104 -3.12 4.12 9.88
N GLU A 105 -4.36 4.56 9.68
CA GLU A 105 -4.64 5.76 8.89
C GLU A 105 -3.85 6.97 9.39
N GLU A 106 -3.75 7.16 10.71
CA GLU A 106 -2.95 8.23 11.31
C GLU A 106 -1.49 8.17 10.85
N TYR A 107 -0.87 6.98 10.91
CA TYR A 107 0.50 6.76 10.45
C TYR A 107 0.67 7.15 8.98
N ILE A 108 -0.21 6.65 8.10
CA ILE A 108 -0.14 6.90 6.67
C ILE A 108 -0.44 8.38 6.34
N SER A 109 -1.37 9.02 7.05
CA SER A 109 -1.79 10.40 6.82
C SER A 109 -0.68 11.43 7.07
N CYS A 110 0.37 11.03 7.80
CA CYS A 110 1.56 11.84 8.02
C CYS A 110 2.49 11.89 6.80
N MET A 111 2.20 11.15 5.72
CA MET A 111 3.11 10.90 4.59
C MET A 111 2.52 11.37 3.25
N GLU A 112 3.37 11.77 2.31
CA GLU A 112 2.97 12.04 0.92
C GLU A 112 2.86 10.77 0.07
N CYS A 113 2.06 9.80 0.53
CA CYS A 113 1.86 8.54 -0.19
C CYS A 113 0.55 8.53 -1.00
N THR A 114 0.45 7.58 -1.93
CA THR A 114 -0.72 7.43 -2.80
C THR A 114 -1.00 5.96 -3.04
N VAL A 115 -2.28 5.57 -3.02
CA VAL A 115 -2.69 4.20 -3.33
C VAL A 115 -3.38 4.16 -4.69
N PHE A 116 -2.88 3.29 -5.56
CA PHE A 116 -3.47 3.02 -6.86
C PHE A 116 -4.17 1.67 -6.87
N PHE A 117 -5.41 1.64 -7.33
CA PHE A 117 -6.17 0.41 -7.54
C PHE A 117 -6.40 0.19 -9.03
N VAL A 118 -6.38 -1.07 -9.45
CA VAL A 118 -6.90 -1.43 -10.78
C VAL A 118 -8.43 -1.29 -10.72
N GLY A 119 -8.97 -0.36 -11.51
CA GLY A 119 -10.39 0.00 -11.50
C GLY A 119 -11.31 -1.07 -12.09
N THR A 120 -10.75 -2.05 -12.78
CA THR A 120 -11.49 -3.25 -13.19
C THR A 120 -11.91 -4.03 -11.95
N GLN A 121 -13.21 -4.26 -11.80
CA GLN A 121 -13.74 -5.03 -10.68
C GLN A 121 -13.10 -6.43 -10.67
N GLN A 122 -12.48 -6.77 -9.54
CA GLN A 122 -11.84 -8.06 -9.36
C GLN A 122 -12.90 -9.08 -8.96
N THR A 123 -13.02 -10.17 -9.71
CA THR A 123 -13.85 -11.32 -9.32
C THR A 123 -12.97 -12.37 -8.69
N PHE A 124 -13.26 -12.72 -7.43
CA PHE A 124 -12.63 -13.88 -6.80
C PHE A 124 -13.21 -15.14 -7.47
N GLU A 125 -12.49 -15.72 -8.43
CA GLU A 125 -12.88 -16.98 -9.06
C GLU A 125 -12.66 -18.14 -8.08
N ARG A 126 -13.51 -18.24 -7.05
CA ARG A 126 -13.47 -19.33 -6.05
C ARG A 126 -13.64 -20.71 -6.69
N ASP A 127 -14.30 -20.77 -7.86
CA ASP A 127 -14.66 -22.02 -8.54
C ASP A 127 -13.60 -22.50 -9.56
N ARG A 128 -12.45 -21.83 -9.66
CA ARG A 128 -11.34 -22.23 -10.55
C ARG A 128 -10.12 -22.82 -9.84
N LEU A 129 -10.18 -22.99 -8.52
CA LEU A 129 -9.15 -23.73 -7.79
C LEU A 129 -9.47 -25.24 -7.85
N PRO A 130 -8.55 -26.09 -8.34
CA PRO A 130 -8.74 -27.54 -8.40
C PRO A 130 -8.87 -28.19 -7.03
#